data_AF-A0A1G8WMZ1-F1
#
_entry.id   AF-A0A1G8WMZ1-F1
#
_cell.length_a   1.000
_cell.length_b   1.000
_cell.length_c   1.000
_cell.angle_alpha   90.00
_cell.angle_beta   90.00
_cell.angle_gamma   90.00
#
_symmetry.space_group_name_H-M   'P 1'
#
loop_
_entity.id
_entity.type
_entity.pdbx_description
1 polymer ?
#
loop_
_entity_poly.entity_id
_entity_poly.type
_entity_poly.pdbx_seq_one_letter_code
_entity_poly.pdbx_strand_id
1 'polypeptide(L)'
;MSSETHKKGCESRETTARSLEIGFKSLAALSVHAEVRLEHAMHEFSCLKITAVSISPQRENNCPMVSYDPESEADGRYVVAFVESAGEVSPVFQRKVNDIFEKHLPHVDPEAWYRTEDVVLAFTEVRDEIGSKTMEQGGAEAAKAIPWPDSVSTLSEALGVLIEQHREAYRDSTQTNPAGNYTVEEHDGRTVRVGILEGFPYGPGFARGVFRQVAAEFGPEDSQPTLDEIEPDTSESHAWELTW
;
A
#
# COMPACT_ATOMS: atom_id res chain seq x y z
N MET A 1 -32.04 12.17 -62.87
CA MET A 1 -32.86 10.95 -62.69
C MET A 1 -31.89 9.86 -62.26
N SER A 2 -31.95 9.21 -61.11
CA SER A 2 -33.02 9.06 -60.13
C SER A 2 -32.41 8.83 -58.75
N SER A 3 -33.11 9.34 -57.75
CA SER A 3 -33.05 8.95 -56.34
C SER A 3 -33.39 7.47 -56.18
N GLU A 4 -32.75 6.77 -55.23
CA GLU A 4 -33.41 5.64 -54.59
C GLU A 4 -32.96 5.42 -53.14
N THR A 5 -33.98 5.45 -52.29
CA THR A 5 -34.02 5.25 -50.84
C THR A 5 -34.36 3.80 -50.51
N HIS A 6 -33.66 3.18 -49.54
CA HIS A 6 -34.11 2.00 -48.77
C HIS A 6 -33.58 2.18 -47.33
N LYS A 7 -34.37 2.53 -46.30
CA LYS A 7 -35.44 1.82 -45.54
C LYS A 7 -35.02 0.49 -44.88
N LYS A 8 -34.91 0.61 -43.54
CA LYS A 8 -35.40 -0.27 -42.45
C LYS A 8 -34.82 -1.68 -42.28
N GLY A 9 -34.26 -1.88 -41.09
CA GLY A 9 -34.16 -3.17 -40.40
C GLY A 9 -33.97 -2.94 -38.91
N CYS A 10 -35.08 -2.79 -38.19
CA CYS A 10 -35.14 -2.72 -36.73
C CYS A 10 -35.46 -4.15 -36.27
N GLU A 11 -34.48 -4.86 -35.73
CA GLU A 11 -34.69 -6.16 -35.10
C GLU A 11 -34.50 -6.05 -33.59
N SER A 12 -35.61 -6.29 -32.91
CA SER A 12 -35.77 -6.52 -31.48
C SER A 12 -34.99 -7.75 -31.00
N ARG A 13 -34.25 -7.62 -29.91
CA ARG A 13 -33.91 -8.76 -29.04
C ARG A 13 -34.32 -8.45 -27.60
N GLU A 14 -35.52 -8.91 -27.28
CA GLU A 14 -35.99 -9.25 -25.94
C GLU A 14 -35.47 -10.64 -25.58
N THR A 15 -34.65 -10.77 -24.54
CA THR A 15 -34.41 -11.95 -23.66
C THR A 15 -33.15 -11.62 -22.82
N THR A 16 -33.02 -11.78 -21.50
CA THR A 16 -33.76 -12.49 -20.46
C THR A 16 -33.30 -11.88 -19.13
N ALA A 17 -34.20 -11.24 -18.38
CA ALA A 17 -34.00 -10.93 -16.97
C ALA A 17 -34.60 -12.09 -16.16
N ARG A 18 -33.77 -12.99 -15.63
CA ARG A 18 -34.11 -13.94 -14.55
C ARG A 18 -32.89 -14.78 -14.18
N SER A 19 -32.22 -14.42 -13.09
CA SER A 19 -31.59 -15.34 -12.12
C SER A 19 -30.61 -14.56 -11.25
N LEU A 20 -31.05 -14.16 -10.06
CA LEU A 20 -30.20 -13.94 -8.87
C LEU A 20 -31.09 -13.50 -7.70
N GLU A 21 -31.97 -14.40 -7.27
CA GLU A 21 -32.69 -14.29 -5.99
C GLU A 21 -32.74 -15.67 -5.33
N ILE A 22 -31.60 -16.26 -5.00
CA ILE A 22 -31.52 -17.38 -4.04
C ILE A 22 -30.18 -17.27 -3.31
N GLY A 23 -30.20 -16.95 -2.02
CA GLY A 23 -29.01 -17.11 -1.17
C GLY A 23 -28.78 -16.09 -0.04
N PHE A 24 -29.80 -15.46 0.56
CA PHE A 24 -29.59 -14.60 1.74
C PHE A 24 -30.54 -14.88 2.91
N LYS A 25 -31.00 -16.13 3.05
CA LYS A 25 -31.79 -16.59 4.20
C LYS A 25 -31.27 -17.93 4.73
N SER A 26 -30.12 -17.93 5.38
CA SER A 26 -29.70 -19.04 6.24
C SER A 26 -28.60 -18.66 7.23
N LEU A 27 -28.80 -17.61 8.04
CA LEU A 27 -27.88 -17.24 9.12
C LEU A 27 -28.61 -16.69 10.37
N ALA A 28 -29.84 -17.13 10.60
CA ALA A 28 -30.64 -16.78 11.78
C ALA A 28 -31.33 -18.02 12.35
N ALA A 29 -30.56 -19.03 12.77
CA ALA A 29 -31.06 -20.15 13.57
C ALA A 29 -29.88 -20.96 14.14
N LEU A 30 -29.08 -20.36 15.03
CA LEU A 30 -28.18 -21.08 15.95
C LEU A 30 -27.86 -20.13 17.12
N SER A 31 -28.92 -19.71 17.81
CA SER A 31 -28.87 -19.18 19.16
C SER A 31 -29.91 -19.98 19.95
N VAL A 32 -29.66 -20.17 21.24
CA VAL A 32 -30.32 -21.13 22.16
C VAL A 32 -29.74 -22.55 22.08
N HIS A 33 -28.68 -22.80 22.87
CA HIS A 33 -28.52 -23.94 23.80
C HIS A 33 -27.06 -23.99 24.31
N ALA A 34 -26.71 -23.13 25.26
CA ALA A 34 -25.48 -23.28 26.05
C ALA A 34 -25.67 -22.64 27.42
N GLU A 35 -26.65 -23.13 28.18
CA GLU A 35 -26.91 -22.68 29.55
C GLU A 35 -27.32 -23.88 30.41
N VAL A 36 -26.38 -24.79 30.68
CA VAL A 36 -26.44 -25.73 31.81
C VAL A 36 -25.02 -26.15 32.18
N ARG A 37 -24.70 -26.06 33.49
CA ARG A 37 -23.53 -26.60 34.23
C ARG A 37 -22.24 -25.79 34.22
N LEU A 38 -22.17 -24.82 35.15
CA LEU A 38 -20.92 -24.38 35.78
C LEU A 38 -21.17 -23.97 37.25
N GLU A 39 -21.80 -24.86 38.02
CA GLU A 39 -21.88 -24.77 39.48
C GLU A 39 -21.46 -26.11 40.09
N HIS A 40 -20.14 -26.38 40.15
CA HIS A 40 -19.50 -27.32 41.09
C HIS A 40 -17.97 -27.41 40.90
N ALA A 41 -17.26 -26.28 41.01
CA ALA A 41 -15.79 -26.32 41.15
C ALA A 41 -15.27 -25.03 41.79
N MET A 42 -15.80 -24.67 42.96
CA MET A 42 -15.33 -23.50 43.71
C MET A 42 -15.19 -23.81 45.20
N HIS A 43 -14.49 -24.89 45.54
CA HIS A 43 -14.03 -25.14 46.92
C HIS A 43 -12.86 -26.13 46.86
N GLU A 44 -11.65 -25.60 46.66
CA GLU A 44 -10.37 -26.14 47.15
C GLU A 44 -9.22 -25.48 46.38
N PHE A 45 -8.83 -24.26 46.76
CA PHE A 45 -7.44 -23.83 46.67
C PHE A 45 -7.18 -22.81 47.78
N SER A 46 -6.97 -23.37 48.96
CA SER A 46 -6.44 -22.66 50.12
C SER A 46 -4.93 -22.52 49.97
N CYS A 47 -4.41 -21.34 50.30
CA CYS A 47 -3.04 -21.05 50.71
C CYS A 47 -1.91 -21.33 49.70
N LEU A 48 -1.67 -20.40 48.78
CA LEU A 48 -0.31 -20.11 48.32
C LEU A 48 0.05 -18.66 48.71
N LYS A 49 0.96 -18.51 49.68
CA LYS A 49 1.56 -17.22 50.03
C LYS A 49 2.47 -16.78 48.88
N ILE A 50 1.99 -15.85 48.06
CA ILE A 50 2.83 -15.15 47.07
C ILE A 50 3.57 -14.04 47.81
N THR A 51 4.88 -14.20 47.97
CA THR A 51 5.79 -13.15 48.39
C THR A 51 5.79 -12.08 47.31
N ALA A 52 5.31 -10.87 47.63
CA ALA A 52 5.29 -9.74 46.71
C ALA A 52 6.75 -9.32 46.40
N VAL A 53 7.24 -9.74 45.24
CA VAL A 53 8.40 -9.13 44.61
C VAL A 53 7.92 -7.82 44.02
N SER A 54 8.42 -6.71 44.57
CA SER A 54 8.21 -5.36 44.04
C SER A 54 8.91 -5.24 42.69
N ILE A 55 8.21 -5.62 41.62
CA ILE A 55 8.64 -5.35 40.24
C ILE A 55 8.23 -3.91 39.94
N SER A 56 9.20 -3.00 40.01
CA SER A 56 9.05 -1.65 39.47
C SER A 56 8.66 -1.76 37.99
N PRO A 57 7.57 -1.13 37.51
CA PRO A 57 7.30 -1.07 36.09
C PRO A 57 8.34 -0.12 35.48
N GLN A 58 9.42 -0.68 34.95
CA GLN A 58 10.19 0.00 33.93
C GLN A 58 9.26 0.11 32.72
N ARG A 59 8.54 1.23 32.61
CA ARG A 59 8.15 1.76 31.31
C ARG A 59 9.45 2.13 30.61
N GLU A 60 10.10 1.12 30.03
CA GLU A 60 10.94 1.37 28.89
C GLU A 60 9.98 1.91 27.82
N ASN A 61 10.05 3.22 27.63
CA ASN A 61 9.59 3.87 26.42
C ASN A 61 10.42 3.28 25.28
N ASN A 62 10.09 2.05 24.88
CA ASN A 62 10.56 1.45 23.64
C ASN A 62 9.72 2.09 22.54
N CYS A 63 9.92 3.40 22.37
CA CYS A 63 9.52 4.09 21.16
C CYS A 63 10.28 3.34 20.06
N PRO A 64 9.59 2.71 19.09
CA PRO A 64 10.30 2.03 18.00
C PRO A 64 11.31 3.03 17.46
N MET A 65 12.59 2.64 17.41
CA MET A 65 13.62 3.52 16.85
C MET A 65 13.15 3.87 15.45
N VAL A 66 12.81 5.15 15.25
CA VAL A 66 12.40 5.69 13.97
C VAL A 66 13.56 5.42 13.02
N SER A 67 13.36 4.49 12.09
CA SER A 67 14.41 3.99 11.21
C SER A 67 14.59 4.85 9.95
N TYR A 68 13.92 6.02 9.91
CA TYR A 68 14.04 7.06 8.89
C TYR A 68 14.43 8.40 9.53
N ASP A 69 14.81 9.39 8.73
CA ASP A 69 15.08 10.77 9.13
C ASP A 69 13.78 11.60 9.11
N PRO A 70 13.15 11.87 10.27
CA PRO A 70 11.88 12.60 10.33
C PRO A 70 12.00 14.06 9.89
N GLU A 71 13.20 14.65 9.97
CA GLU A 71 13.45 16.06 9.66
C GLU A 71 13.91 16.29 8.21
N SER A 72 14.19 15.22 7.47
CA SER A 72 14.40 15.31 6.02
C SER A 72 13.15 15.85 5.33
N GLU A 73 13.30 16.31 4.09
CA GLU A 73 12.16 16.74 3.29
C GLU A 73 11.95 15.81 2.08
N ALA A 74 10.69 15.44 1.81
CA ALA A 74 10.26 14.62 0.69
C ALA A 74 9.67 15.47 -0.45
N ASP A 75 9.94 15.07 -1.70
CA ASP A 75 9.43 15.72 -2.92
C ASP A 75 7.90 15.61 -3.02
N GLY A 76 7.22 16.76 -3.08
CA GLY A 76 5.78 16.89 -3.13
C GLY A 76 5.12 16.28 -4.36
N ARG A 77 5.85 16.06 -5.45
CA ARG A 77 5.35 15.43 -6.68
C ARG A 77 4.73 14.06 -6.41
N TYR A 78 5.37 13.24 -5.57
CA TYR A 78 4.89 11.90 -5.25
C TYR A 78 3.67 11.95 -4.31
N VAL A 79 3.59 12.95 -3.45
CA VAL A 79 2.43 13.23 -2.59
C VAL A 79 1.21 13.60 -3.43
N VAL A 80 1.40 14.51 -4.40
CA VAL A 80 0.32 14.93 -5.32
C VAL A 80 -0.15 13.75 -6.15
N ALA A 81 0.75 12.98 -6.75
CA ALA A 81 0.40 11.81 -7.55
C ALA A 81 -0.44 10.81 -6.73
N PHE A 82 -0.08 10.57 -5.46
CA PHE A 82 -0.86 9.75 -4.54
C PHE A 82 -2.28 10.32 -4.33
N VAL A 83 -2.38 11.61 -4.03
CA VAL A 83 -3.65 12.27 -3.73
C VAL A 83 -4.57 12.31 -4.95
N GLU A 84 -4.03 12.60 -6.14
CA GLU A 84 -4.78 12.66 -7.39
C GLU A 84 -5.31 11.28 -7.80
N SER A 85 -4.59 10.20 -7.48
CA SER A 85 -5.04 8.81 -7.70
C SER A 85 -6.42 8.52 -7.11
N ALA A 86 -6.73 9.12 -5.96
CA ALA A 86 -8.01 8.94 -5.30
C ALA A 86 -9.19 9.53 -6.10
N GLY A 87 -8.91 10.51 -6.96
CA GLY A 87 -9.87 11.09 -7.91
C GLY A 87 -10.37 10.11 -8.96
N GLU A 88 -9.52 9.17 -9.38
CA GLU A 88 -9.88 8.14 -10.37
C GLU A 88 -10.94 7.16 -9.82
N VAL A 89 -10.93 6.93 -8.50
CA VAL A 89 -11.93 6.10 -7.82
C VAL A 89 -13.25 6.86 -7.68
N SER A 90 -13.23 8.04 -7.06
CA SER A 90 -14.37 8.95 -7.02
C SER A 90 -14.00 10.33 -6.44
N PRO A 91 -14.76 11.39 -6.78
CA PRO A 91 -14.56 12.71 -6.16
C PRO A 91 -14.77 12.74 -4.64
N VAL A 92 -15.60 11.85 -4.10
CA VAL A 92 -15.83 11.75 -2.63
C VAL A 92 -14.59 11.18 -1.96
N PHE A 93 -14.01 10.16 -2.58
CA PHE A 93 -12.81 9.50 -2.08
C PHE A 93 -11.60 10.43 -2.12
N GLN A 94 -11.43 11.17 -3.22
CA GLN A 94 -10.39 12.19 -3.34
C GLN A 94 -10.49 13.25 -2.24
N ARG A 95 -11.70 13.73 -1.91
CA ARG A 95 -11.88 14.66 -0.80
C ARG A 95 -11.44 14.06 0.53
N LYS A 96 -11.81 12.81 0.82
CA LYS A 96 -11.37 12.14 2.05
C LYS A 96 -9.84 12.06 2.14
N VAL A 97 -9.17 11.71 1.04
CA VAL A 97 -7.70 11.63 1.01
C VAL A 97 -7.08 13.02 1.17
N ASN A 98 -7.57 14.04 0.44
CA ASN A 98 -7.14 15.43 0.63
C ASN A 98 -7.30 15.89 2.08
N ASP A 99 -8.46 15.65 2.69
CA ASP A 99 -8.75 16.03 4.08
C ASP A 99 -7.76 15.39 5.06
N ILE A 100 -7.24 14.19 4.77
CA ILE A 100 -6.19 13.55 5.58
C ILE A 100 -4.86 14.27 5.37
N PHE A 101 -4.44 14.51 4.13
CA PHE A 101 -3.17 15.18 3.85
C PHE A 101 -3.13 16.62 4.37
N GLU A 102 -4.20 17.38 4.24
CA GLU A 102 -4.30 18.77 4.74
C GLU A 102 -4.26 18.89 6.27
N LYS A 103 -4.47 17.80 7.03
CA LYS A 103 -4.27 17.79 8.49
C LYS A 103 -2.79 17.84 8.87
N HIS A 104 -1.93 17.26 8.03
CA HIS A 104 -0.49 17.09 8.31
C HIS A 104 0.37 18.04 7.47
N LEU A 105 -0.09 18.38 6.27
CA LEU A 105 0.60 19.26 5.34
C LEU A 105 -0.13 20.60 5.20
N PRO A 106 0.58 21.74 5.07
CA PRO A 106 -0.05 23.04 4.95
C PRO A 106 -0.89 23.20 3.67
N HIS A 107 -0.50 22.53 2.59
CA HIS A 107 -1.19 22.40 1.31
C HIS A 107 -0.48 21.30 0.49
N VAL A 108 -1.16 20.72 -0.50
CA VAL A 108 -0.61 19.70 -1.41
C VAL A 108 -0.23 20.36 -2.75
N ASP A 109 1.08 20.35 -3.08
CA ASP A 109 1.71 21.06 -4.19
C ASP A 109 2.91 20.22 -4.72
N PRO A 110 3.00 19.98 -6.04
CA PRO A 110 4.03 19.12 -6.60
C PRO A 110 5.43 19.74 -6.61
N GLU A 111 5.54 21.06 -6.44
CA GLU A 111 6.82 21.78 -6.40
C GLU A 111 7.34 21.98 -4.96
N ALA A 112 6.50 21.66 -3.97
CA ALA A 112 6.84 21.79 -2.56
C ALA A 112 7.73 20.64 -2.07
N TRP A 113 8.41 20.90 -0.96
CA TRP A 113 9.14 19.91 -0.19
C TRP A 113 8.51 19.85 1.19
N TYR A 114 8.19 18.64 1.63
CA TYR A 114 7.45 18.41 2.87
C TYR A 114 8.34 17.70 3.87
N ARG A 115 8.29 18.09 5.13
CA ARG A 115 8.96 17.33 6.18
C ARG A 115 8.47 15.87 6.15
N THR A 116 9.42 14.93 6.08
CA THR A 116 9.15 13.51 5.88
C THR A 116 8.23 12.97 6.97
N GLU A 117 8.40 13.37 8.22
CA GLU A 117 7.48 12.99 9.30
C GLU A 117 6.02 13.30 9.00
N ASP A 118 5.72 14.50 8.48
CA ASP A 118 4.34 14.91 8.20
C ASP A 118 3.73 14.09 7.05
N VAL A 119 4.55 13.76 6.04
CA VAL A 119 4.15 12.86 4.95
C VAL A 119 3.88 11.45 5.50
N VAL A 120 4.76 10.92 6.36
CA VAL A 120 4.61 9.59 6.96
C VAL A 120 3.36 9.50 7.83
N LEU A 121 3.04 10.56 8.59
CA LEU A 121 1.81 10.64 9.38
C LEU A 121 0.56 10.62 8.50
N ALA A 122 0.55 11.39 7.40
CA ALA A 122 -0.56 11.38 6.45
C ALA A 122 -0.75 10.00 5.79
N PHE A 123 0.33 9.38 5.32
CA PHE A 123 0.30 8.05 4.71
C PHE A 123 -0.16 6.98 5.71
N THR A 124 0.28 7.09 6.97
CA THR A 124 -0.15 6.21 8.06
C THR A 124 -1.65 6.36 8.32
N GLU A 125 -2.18 7.58 8.37
CA GLU A 125 -3.62 7.82 8.56
C GLU A 125 -4.44 7.30 7.36
N VAL A 126 -3.97 7.47 6.12
CA VAL A 126 -4.63 6.86 4.94
C VAL A 126 -4.66 5.34 5.05
N ARG A 127 -3.54 4.71 5.41
CA ARG A 127 -3.48 3.26 5.60
C ARG A 127 -4.47 2.80 6.66
N ASP A 128 -4.53 3.50 7.80
CA ASP A 128 -5.32 3.08 8.95
C ASP A 128 -6.83 3.36 8.76
N GLU A 129 -7.20 4.46 8.09
CA GLU A 129 -8.60 4.85 7.87
C GLU A 129 -9.23 4.30 6.59
N ILE A 130 -8.42 3.98 5.58
CA ILE A 130 -8.90 3.59 4.25
C ILE A 130 -8.45 2.18 3.90
N GLY A 131 -7.20 1.84 4.19
CA GLY A 131 -6.67 0.49 4.03
C GLY A 131 -5.51 0.37 3.04
N SER A 132 -4.86 -0.79 3.10
CA SER A 132 -3.64 -1.11 2.35
C SER A 132 -3.82 -1.05 0.83
N LYS A 133 -5.00 -1.35 0.29
CA LYS A 133 -5.24 -1.30 -1.16
C LYS A 133 -5.10 0.12 -1.73
N THR A 134 -5.46 1.13 -0.95
CA THR A 134 -5.27 2.54 -1.33
C THR A 134 -3.80 2.90 -1.32
N MET A 135 -3.05 2.39 -0.34
CA MET A 135 -1.59 2.57 -0.30
C MET A 135 -0.94 1.95 -1.54
N GLU A 136 -1.40 0.77 -1.95
CA GLU A 136 -0.92 0.11 -3.17
C GLU A 136 -1.23 0.92 -4.43
N GLN A 137 -2.46 1.39 -4.60
CA GLN A 137 -2.80 2.26 -5.75
C GLN A 137 -1.97 3.55 -5.75
N GLY A 138 -1.83 4.19 -4.60
CA GLY A 138 -1.06 5.42 -4.48
C GLY A 138 0.44 5.22 -4.73
N GLY A 139 0.99 4.05 -4.36
CA GLY A 139 2.35 3.65 -4.75
C GLY A 139 2.52 3.46 -6.25
N ALA A 140 1.52 2.86 -6.91
CA ALA A 140 1.52 2.75 -8.37
C ALA A 140 1.50 4.14 -9.03
N GLU A 141 0.65 5.07 -8.60
CA GLU A 141 0.64 6.42 -9.17
C GLU A 141 1.91 7.22 -8.87
N ALA A 142 2.48 7.09 -7.67
CA ALA A 142 3.76 7.72 -7.36
C ALA A 142 4.88 7.22 -8.31
N ALA A 143 4.88 5.94 -8.67
CA ALA A 143 5.85 5.40 -9.63
C ALA A 143 5.67 5.97 -11.05
N LYS A 144 4.45 6.33 -11.47
CA LYS A 144 4.21 7.00 -12.76
C LYS A 144 4.75 8.43 -12.79
N ALA A 145 4.90 9.07 -11.62
CA ALA A 145 5.44 10.42 -11.51
C ALA A 145 6.98 10.49 -11.54
N ILE A 146 7.66 9.33 -11.58
CA ILE A 146 9.11 9.25 -11.68
C ILE A 146 9.57 9.81 -13.04
N PRO A 147 10.56 10.72 -13.08
CA PRO A 147 11.09 11.28 -14.32
C PRO A 147 12.05 10.30 -14.99
N TRP A 148 11.50 9.27 -15.64
CA TRP A 148 12.28 8.24 -16.32
C TRP A 148 13.19 8.82 -17.42
N PRO A 149 14.50 8.52 -17.42
CA PRO A 149 15.37 8.86 -18.54
C PRO A 149 14.95 8.12 -19.82
N ASP A 150 15.01 8.80 -20.97
CA ASP A 150 14.66 8.21 -22.29
C ASP A 150 15.48 6.96 -22.65
N SER A 151 16.63 6.75 -21.99
CA SER A 151 17.48 5.58 -22.19
C SER A 151 17.01 4.32 -21.47
N VAL A 152 16.05 4.43 -20.54
CA VAL A 152 15.51 3.29 -19.81
C VAL A 152 14.52 2.56 -20.69
N SER A 153 14.81 1.29 -20.99
CA SER A 153 13.99 0.49 -21.92
C SER A 153 13.66 -0.90 -21.41
N THR A 154 14.23 -1.30 -20.27
CA THR A 154 14.04 -2.61 -19.66
C THR A 154 13.65 -2.47 -18.20
N LEU A 155 12.96 -3.48 -17.68
CA LEU A 155 12.58 -3.52 -16.27
C LEU A 155 13.79 -3.45 -15.32
N SER A 156 14.88 -4.15 -15.64
CA SER A 156 16.11 -4.11 -14.85
C SER A 156 16.67 -2.68 -14.72
N GLU A 157 16.79 -1.97 -15.85
CA GLU A 157 17.25 -0.58 -15.87
C GLU A 157 16.29 0.33 -15.07
N ALA A 158 14.98 0.13 -15.21
CA ALA A 158 13.97 0.90 -14.49
C ALA A 158 14.03 0.66 -12.98
N LEU A 159 14.24 -0.57 -12.51
CA LEU A 159 14.42 -0.88 -11.10
C LEU A 159 15.70 -0.24 -10.53
N GLY A 160 16.76 -0.16 -11.32
CA GLY A 160 17.96 0.58 -10.96
C GLY A 160 17.69 2.09 -10.81
N VAL A 161 16.98 2.69 -11.77
CA VAL A 161 16.59 4.11 -11.70
C VAL A 161 15.63 4.38 -10.54
N LEU A 162 14.70 3.46 -10.23
CA LEU A 162 13.80 3.58 -9.08
C LEU A 162 14.57 3.78 -7.77
N ILE A 163 15.64 3.01 -7.55
CA ILE A 163 16.47 3.12 -6.34
C ILE A 163 17.10 4.52 -6.22
N GLU A 164 17.63 5.05 -7.33
CA GLU A 164 18.25 6.38 -7.32
C GLU A 164 17.21 7.50 -7.19
N GLN A 165 16.09 7.38 -7.90
CA GLN A 165 14.99 8.35 -7.81
C GLN A 165 14.36 8.37 -6.42
N HIS A 166 14.30 7.24 -5.71
CA HIS A 166 13.88 7.23 -4.31
C HIS A 166 14.84 8.00 -3.42
N ARG A 167 16.15 7.96 -3.66
CA ARG A 167 17.12 8.79 -2.89
C ARG A 167 16.95 10.27 -3.20
N GLU A 168 16.79 10.61 -4.48
CA GLU A 168 16.62 12.00 -4.95
C GLU A 168 15.27 12.61 -4.53
N ALA A 169 14.28 11.77 -4.20
CA ALA A 169 13.00 12.19 -3.64
C ALA A 169 13.12 12.81 -2.23
N TYR A 170 14.32 12.82 -1.64
CA TYR A 170 14.57 13.42 -0.32
C TYR A 170 15.73 14.40 -0.35
N ARG A 171 15.66 15.39 0.54
CA ARG A 171 16.77 16.33 0.79
C ARG A 171 16.89 16.67 2.28
N ASP A 172 17.91 17.47 2.58
CA ASP A 172 18.21 18.02 3.91
C ASP A 172 18.39 16.94 5.00
N SER A 173 18.85 15.76 4.61
CA SER A 173 19.23 14.68 5.52
C SER A 173 20.75 14.49 5.58
N THR A 174 21.21 13.99 6.73
CA THR A 174 22.58 13.48 6.90
C THR A 174 22.69 11.98 6.62
N GLN A 175 21.56 11.29 6.43
CA GLN A 175 21.52 9.85 6.15
C GLN A 175 21.59 9.61 4.64
N THR A 176 22.23 8.51 4.23
CA THR A 176 22.27 8.11 2.81
C THR A 176 20.90 7.70 2.28
N ASN A 177 20.05 7.13 3.15
CA ASN A 177 18.71 6.64 2.83
C ASN A 177 17.71 7.20 3.86
N PRO A 178 17.34 8.49 3.74
CA PRO A 178 16.53 9.19 4.75
C PRO A 178 15.16 8.59 4.98
N ALA A 179 14.61 7.81 4.06
CA ALA A 179 13.35 7.10 4.22
C ALA A 179 13.47 5.63 3.78
N GLY A 180 14.56 4.98 4.22
CA GLY A 180 14.93 3.66 3.71
C GLY A 180 15.22 3.68 2.22
N ASN A 181 15.15 2.52 1.57
CA ASN A 181 15.28 2.39 0.11
C ASN A 181 14.70 1.06 -0.37
N TYR A 182 14.74 0.85 -1.68
CA TYR A 182 14.48 -0.43 -2.33
C TYR A 182 15.77 -1.25 -2.47
N THR A 183 15.60 -2.56 -2.54
CA THR A 183 16.63 -3.54 -2.90
C THR A 183 16.19 -4.29 -4.15
N VAL A 184 17.15 -4.68 -4.97
CA VAL A 184 16.93 -5.41 -6.22
C VAL A 184 18.08 -6.40 -6.39
N GLU A 185 17.75 -7.68 -6.59
CA GLU A 185 18.69 -8.74 -6.93
C GLU A 185 18.13 -9.54 -8.11
N GLU A 186 18.86 -9.55 -9.23
CA GLU A 186 18.48 -10.36 -10.39
C GLU A 186 18.81 -11.84 -10.15
N HIS A 187 17.82 -12.71 -10.34
CA HIS A 187 18.03 -14.16 -10.28
C HIS A 187 18.15 -14.77 -11.67
N ASP A 188 17.21 -14.45 -12.56
CA ASP A 188 17.20 -14.88 -13.95
C ASP A 188 16.59 -13.80 -14.85
N GLY A 189 16.56 -14.02 -16.17
CA GLY A 189 16.12 -13.00 -17.12
C GLY A 189 14.64 -12.58 -17.04
N ARG A 190 13.81 -13.24 -16.21
CA ARG A 190 12.38 -12.92 -16.03
C ARG A 190 11.94 -12.86 -14.56
N THR A 191 12.88 -12.98 -13.63
CA THR A 191 12.62 -13.04 -12.20
C THR A 191 13.65 -12.22 -11.47
N VAL A 192 13.16 -11.32 -10.61
CA VAL A 192 13.98 -10.44 -9.80
C VAL A 192 13.44 -10.44 -8.37
N ARG A 193 14.34 -10.54 -7.40
CA ARG A 193 14.02 -10.29 -5.99
C ARG A 193 14.01 -8.79 -5.77
N VAL A 194 12.94 -8.28 -5.20
CA VAL A 194 12.81 -6.88 -4.81
C VAL A 194 12.41 -6.78 -3.35
N GLY A 195 12.86 -5.74 -2.67
CA GLY A 195 12.54 -5.54 -1.26
C GLY A 195 12.55 -4.08 -0.85
N ILE A 196 12.17 -3.85 0.40
CA ILE A 196 12.30 -2.56 1.07
C ILE A 196 13.18 -2.71 2.30
N LEU A 197 14.17 -1.83 2.42
CA LEU A 197 15.06 -1.79 3.56
C LEU A 197 14.31 -1.51 4.87
N GLU A 198 14.91 -1.91 5.99
CA GLU A 198 14.57 -1.33 7.28
C GLU A 198 14.60 0.21 7.19
N GLY A 199 13.56 0.86 7.71
CA GLY A 199 13.42 2.32 7.62
C GLY A 199 12.52 2.84 6.53
N PHE A 200 12.02 1.99 5.63
CA PHE A 200 11.00 2.40 4.67
C PHE A 200 9.66 2.70 5.36
N PRO A 201 9.19 3.97 5.44
CA PRO A 201 8.13 4.33 6.38
C PRO A 201 6.71 4.21 5.80
N TYR A 202 6.57 4.01 4.49
CA TYR A 202 5.27 4.01 3.79
C TYR A 202 4.57 2.65 3.80
N GLY A 203 5.26 1.61 4.30
CA GLY A 203 4.74 0.25 4.45
C GLY A 203 4.72 -0.58 3.15
N PRO A 204 4.48 -1.89 3.27
CA PRO A 204 4.60 -2.83 2.16
C PRO A 204 3.56 -2.61 1.06
N GLY A 205 2.36 -2.14 1.40
CA GLY A 205 1.30 -1.86 0.41
C GLY A 205 1.77 -0.85 -0.64
N PHE A 206 2.35 0.27 -0.20
CA PHE A 206 2.88 1.29 -1.09
C PHE A 206 3.99 0.76 -1.99
N ALA A 207 4.99 0.07 -1.39
CA ALA A 207 6.10 -0.53 -2.14
C ALA A 207 5.64 -1.56 -3.19
N ARG A 208 4.66 -2.41 -2.85
CA ARG A 208 4.06 -3.36 -3.81
C ARG A 208 3.44 -2.65 -5.01
N GLY A 209 2.77 -1.53 -4.76
CA GLY A 209 2.20 -0.68 -5.81
C GLY A 209 3.26 -0.14 -6.76
N VAL A 210 4.34 0.40 -6.19
CA VAL A 210 5.51 0.90 -6.94
C VAL A 210 6.09 -0.19 -7.83
N PHE A 211 6.46 -1.35 -7.27
CA PHE A 211 7.08 -2.43 -8.06
C PHE A 211 6.16 -2.97 -9.16
N ARG A 212 4.86 -3.14 -8.87
CA ARG A 212 3.88 -3.58 -9.88
C ARG A 212 3.78 -2.58 -11.02
N GLN A 213 3.74 -1.28 -10.74
CA GLN A 213 3.67 -0.27 -11.78
C GLN A 213 4.94 -0.25 -12.63
N VAL A 214 6.12 -0.30 -12.01
CA VAL A 214 7.39 -0.32 -12.75
C VAL A 214 7.46 -1.57 -13.65
N ALA A 215 7.03 -2.73 -13.16
CA ALA A 215 6.95 -3.96 -13.94
C ALA A 215 5.93 -3.87 -15.09
N ALA A 216 4.77 -3.24 -14.87
CA ALA A 216 3.76 -3.06 -15.90
C ALA A 216 4.21 -2.09 -17.01
N GLU A 217 5.00 -1.06 -16.67
CA GLU A 217 5.49 -0.05 -17.61
C GLU A 217 6.68 -0.54 -18.44
N PHE A 218 7.64 -1.24 -17.81
CA PHE A 218 8.92 -1.62 -18.44
C PHE A 218 9.07 -3.12 -18.71
N GLY A 219 8.05 -3.91 -18.38
CA GLY A 219 7.94 -5.31 -18.78
C GLY A 219 7.53 -5.46 -20.25
N PRO A 220 7.68 -6.65 -20.84
CA PRO A 220 7.13 -6.97 -22.16
C PRO A 220 5.61 -6.73 -22.22
N GLU A 221 5.09 -6.25 -23.36
CA GLU A 221 3.65 -5.95 -23.53
C GLU A 221 2.72 -7.15 -23.27
N ASP A 222 3.22 -8.38 -23.43
CA ASP A 222 2.48 -9.62 -23.21
C ASP A 222 2.72 -10.24 -21.81
N SER A 223 3.46 -9.55 -20.94
CA SER A 223 3.66 -9.96 -19.55
C SER A 223 2.51 -9.54 -18.63
N GLN A 224 2.26 -10.36 -17.62
CA GLN A 224 1.41 -9.99 -16.48
C GLN A 224 2.25 -10.14 -15.21
N PRO A 225 2.82 -9.04 -14.69
CA PRO A 225 3.75 -9.15 -13.59
C PRO A 225 3.07 -9.68 -12.32
N THR A 226 3.69 -10.66 -11.68
CA THR A 226 3.29 -11.18 -10.37
C THR A 226 4.27 -10.72 -9.31
N LEU A 227 3.78 -10.60 -8.07
CA LEU A 227 4.58 -10.14 -6.94
C LEU A 227 4.23 -11.00 -5.73
N ASP A 228 5.04 -12.04 -5.54
CA ASP A 228 4.84 -13.07 -4.52
C ASP A 228 5.74 -12.78 -3.32
N GLU A 229 5.17 -12.82 -2.12
CA GLU A 229 5.91 -12.50 -0.89
C GLU A 229 6.87 -13.63 -0.54
N ILE A 230 8.10 -13.25 -0.20
CA ILE A 230 9.18 -14.18 0.15
C ILE A 230 9.85 -13.71 1.45
N GLU A 231 10.72 -14.56 2.01
CA GLU A 231 11.45 -14.20 3.23
C GLU A 231 12.37 -12.99 2.96
N PRO A 232 12.29 -11.92 3.77
CA PRO A 232 13.19 -10.78 3.67
C PRO A 232 14.61 -11.14 4.09
N ASP A 233 15.60 -10.47 3.49
CA ASP A 233 16.98 -10.55 3.94
C ASP A 233 17.17 -9.77 5.25
N THR A 234 18.33 -9.95 5.89
CA THR A 234 18.59 -9.36 7.22
C THR A 234 18.52 -7.83 7.29
N SER A 235 18.58 -7.14 6.16
CA SER A 235 18.48 -5.67 6.06
C SER A 235 17.14 -5.19 5.53
N GLU A 236 16.23 -6.11 5.20
CA GLU A 236 14.94 -5.81 4.59
C GLU A 236 13.83 -5.97 5.62
N SER A 237 12.83 -5.11 5.54
CA SER A 237 11.59 -5.29 6.31
C SER A 237 10.60 -6.22 5.60
N HIS A 238 10.61 -6.21 4.26
CA HIS A 238 9.75 -7.02 3.40
C HIS A 238 10.45 -7.27 2.06
N ALA A 239 10.17 -8.42 1.45
CA ALA A 239 10.69 -8.80 0.15
C ALA A 239 9.64 -9.54 -0.70
N TRP A 240 9.84 -9.50 -2.00
CA TRP A 240 9.01 -10.16 -3.00
C TRP A 240 9.85 -10.75 -4.12
N GLU A 241 9.35 -11.84 -4.70
CA GLU A 241 9.76 -12.30 -6.02
C GLU A 241 8.84 -11.63 -7.05
N LEU A 242 9.44 -10.84 -7.94
CA LEU A 242 8.79 -10.21 -9.07
C LEU A 242 9.09 -11.01 -10.33
N THR A 243 8.04 -11.53 -10.96
CA THR A 243 8.12 -12.27 -12.23
C THR A 243 7.31 -11.54 -13.29
N TRP A 244 7.80 -11.49 -14.53
CA TRP A 244 7.10 -10.86 -15.66
C TRP A 244 7.28 -11.65 -16.96
#